data_AF-A0A1E8Q6U2-F1
#
_entry.id   AF-A0A1E8Q6U2-F1
#
_cell.length_a   1.000
_cell.length_b   1.000
_cell.length_c   1.000
_cell.angle_alpha   90.00
_cell.angle_beta   90.00
_cell.angle_gamma   90.00
#
_symmetry.space_group_name_H-M   'P 1'
#
loop_
_entity.id
_entity.type
_entity.pdbx_description
1 polymer ?
#
loop_
_entity_poly.entity_id
_entity_poly.type
_entity_poly.pdbx_seq_one_letter_code
_entity_poly.pdbx_strand_id
1 'polypeptide(L)'
;MCDFARILADADVLTSATDALDYLDEPHHFDAEHTLWAQLAHPQPPSTDDLHEARLLGRTNPRAIALRQQHQAAGATWDTFCVLLDELGRTGRPLRLVDSSTAAAPAPPQPV
;
A
#
# COMPACT_ATOMS: atom_id res chain seq x y z
N MET A 1 -6.24 -8.32 14.86
CA MET A 1 -5.32 -7.31 15.45
C MET A 1 -3.87 -7.55 15.04
N CYS A 2 -3.41 -8.80 14.86
CA CYS A 2 -2.01 -9.10 14.47
C CYS A 2 -1.64 -8.79 13.01
N ASP A 3 -2.60 -8.61 12.10
CA ASP A 3 -2.27 -8.34 10.70
C ASP A 3 -1.57 -6.99 10.52
N PHE A 4 -1.98 -5.95 11.26
CA PHE A 4 -1.38 -4.63 11.06
C PHE A 4 0.04 -4.51 11.62
N ALA A 5 0.35 -5.17 12.75
CA ALA A 5 1.72 -5.26 13.25
C ALA A 5 2.66 -5.90 12.21
N ARG A 6 2.19 -6.96 11.54
CA ARG A 6 2.94 -7.59 10.46
C ARG A 6 3.12 -6.64 9.27
N ILE A 7 2.09 -5.89 8.90
CA ILE A 7 2.17 -4.86 7.84
C ILE A 7 3.23 -3.80 8.17
N LEU A 8 3.27 -3.33 9.42
CA LEU A 8 4.28 -2.35 9.84
C LEU A 8 5.69 -2.94 9.86
N ALA A 9 5.85 -4.21 10.24
CA ALA A 9 7.14 -4.90 10.15
C ALA A 9 7.59 -5.11 8.70
N ASP A 10 6.68 -5.55 7.81
CA ASP A 10 6.95 -5.74 6.38
C ASP A 10 7.25 -4.40 5.66
N ALA A 11 6.81 -3.27 6.23
CA ALA A 11 7.10 -1.91 5.74
C ALA A 11 8.31 -1.25 6.44
N ASP A 12 9.10 -2.00 7.22
CA ASP A 12 10.26 -1.51 7.98
C ASP A 12 9.94 -0.38 8.99
N VAL A 13 8.70 -0.31 9.49
CA VAL A 13 8.31 0.62 10.57
C VAL A 13 8.62 0.02 11.94
N LEU A 14 8.33 -1.27 12.14
CA LEU A 14 8.71 -2.01 13.35
C LEU A 14 10.02 -2.74 13.12
N THR A 15 11.13 -2.01 13.27
CA THR A 15 12.48 -2.54 12.95
C THR A 15 13.14 -3.27 14.12
N SER A 16 12.66 -3.02 15.34
CA SER A 16 13.24 -3.57 16.56
C SER A 16 12.22 -4.33 17.42
N ALA A 17 12.73 -5.19 18.31
CA ALA A 17 11.90 -5.86 19.30
C ALA A 17 11.24 -4.87 20.28
N THR A 18 11.84 -3.70 20.50
CA THR A 18 11.27 -2.63 21.31
C THR A 18 10.05 -2.03 20.61
N ASP A 19 10.14 -1.71 19.32
CA ASP A 19 9.00 -1.14 18.56
C ASP A 19 7.81 -2.11 18.56
N ALA A 20 8.08 -3.41 18.45
CA ALA A 20 7.04 -4.44 18.51
C ALA A 20 6.38 -4.53 19.89
N LEU A 21 7.13 -4.29 20.98
CA LEU A 21 6.58 -4.22 22.33
C LEU A 21 5.78 -2.94 22.54
N ASP A 22 6.27 -1.80 22.04
CA ASP A 22 5.57 -0.52 22.09
C ASP A 22 4.23 -0.59 21.35
N TYR A 23 4.17 -1.29 20.20
CA TYR A 23 2.92 -1.55 19.49
C TYR A 23 1.92 -2.37 20.32
N LEU A 24 2.40 -3.34 21.10
CA LEU A 24 1.53 -4.18 21.94
C LEU A 24 1.03 -3.43 23.18
N ASP A 25 1.85 -2.54 23.74
CA ASP A 25 1.53 -1.77 24.95
C ASP A 25 0.65 -0.55 24.61
N GLU A 26 0.99 0.17 23.54
CA GLU A 26 0.36 1.43 23.14
C GLU A 26 -0.04 1.44 21.65
N PRO A 27 -0.99 0.58 21.21
CA PRO A 27 -1.36 0.45 19.80
C PRO A 27 -1.92 1.74 19.18
N HIS A 28 -2.45 2.64 20.01
CA HIS A 28 -3.01 3.94 19.59
C HIS A 28 -1.94 4.94 19.14
N HIS A 29 -0.67 4.74 19.50
CA HIS A 29 0.43 5.54 18.94
C HIS A 29 0.60 5.35 17.43
N PHE A 30 0.09 4.23 16.90
CA PHE A 30 0.13 3.89 15.48
C PHE A 30 -1.16 4.24 14.73
N ASP A 31 -2.02 5.08 15.32
CA ASP A 31 -3.32 5.46 14.72
C ASP A 31 -3.15 6.20 13.39
N ALA A 32 -2.07 6.96 13.22
CA ALA A 32 -1.79 7.69 11.99
C ALA A 32 -1.42 6.74 10.84
N GLU A 33 -0.58 5.75 11.12
CA GLU A 33 -0.19 4.66 10.22
C GLU A 33 -1.40 3.80 9.88
N HIS A 34 -2.22 3.45 10.86
CA HIS A 34 -3.45 2.69 10.65
C HIS A 34 -4.45 3.46 9.79
N THR A 35 -4.59 4.77 10.02
CA THR A 35 -5.43 5.66 9.21
C THR A 35 -4.93 5.72 7.76
N LEU A 36 -3.62 5.83 7.55
CA LEU A 36 -3.01 5.80 6.22
C LEU A 36 -3.27 4.48 5.50
N TRP A 37 -3.07 3.36 6.21
CA TRP A 37 -3.33 2.02 5.70
C TRP A 37 -4.79 1.84 5.28
N ALA A 38 -5.74 2.31 6.08
CA ALA A 38 -7.17 2.27 5.74
C ALA A 38 -7.52 3.17 4.55
N GLN A 39 -6.92 4.36 4.42
CA GLN A 39 -7.14 5.27 3.29
C GLN A 39 -6.68 4.69 1.95
N LEU A 40 -5.64 3.87 1.97
CA LEU A 40 -5.14 3.15 0.79
C LEU A 40 -5.83 1.81 0.53
N ALA A 41 -6.99 1.59 1.15
CA ALA A 41 -7.78 0.35 1.05
C ALA A 41 -7.02 -0.90 1.52
N HIS A 42 -6.26 -0.78 2.61
CA HIS A 42 -5.54 -1.87 3.26
C HIS A 42 -4.51 -2.55 2.35
N PRO A 43 -3.52 -1.81 1.82
CA PRO A 43 -2.47 -2.40 0.98
C PRO A 43 -1.78 -3.55 1.71
N GLN A 44 -1.38 -4.55 0.92
CA GLN A 44 -0.68 -5.75 1.38
C GLN A 44 0.63 -5.88 0.61
N PRO A 45 1.68 -6.45 1.22
CA PRO A 45 2.90 -6.76 0.50
C PRO A 45 2.60 -7.71 -0.67
N PRO A 46 3.29 -7.53 -1.81
CA PRO A 46 3.02 -8.35 -2.99
C PRO A 46 3.33 -9.82 -2.71
N SER A 47 2.36 -10.70 -2.96
CA SER A 47 2.47 -12.14 -2.66
C SER A 47 3.50 -12.81 -3.58
N THR A 48 4.48 -13.50 -2.99
CA THR A 48 5.43 -14.34 -3.73
C THR A 48 4.75 -15.55 -4.38
N ASP A 49 3.62 -15.99 -3.82
CA ASP A 49 2.87 -17.13 -4.31
C ASP A 49 2.20 -16.83 -5.66
N ASP A 50 1.77 -15.59 -5.90
CA ASP A 50 1.17 -15.17 -7.18
C ASP A 50 2.15 -15.40 -8.34
N LEU A 51 3.42 -15.04 -8.14
CA LEU A 51 4.47 -15.27 -9.14
C LEU A 51 4.84 -16.74 -9.25
N HIS A 52 4.82 -17.49 -8.15
CA HIS A 52 5.08 -18.93 -8.18
C HIS A 52 3.99 -19.66 -8.97
N GLU A 53 2.72 -19.40 -8.68
CA GLU A 53 1.57 -19.96 -9.40
C GLU A 53 1.59 -19.54 -10.88
N ALA A 54 1.90 -18.27 -11.18
CA ALA A 54 2.04 -17.80 -12.56
C ALA A 54 3.21 -18.47 -13.32
N ARG A 55 4.24 -18.97 -12.63
CA ARG A 55 5.32 -19.76 -13.25
C ARG A 55 4.85 -21.17 -13.56
N LEU A 56 4.13 -21.82 -12.63
CA LEU A 56 3.59 -23.17 -12.82
C LEU A 56 2.58 -23.26 -13.98
N LEU A 57 1.75 -22.23 -14.15
CA LEU A 57 0.73 -22.18 -15.20
C LEU A 57 1.26 -21.87 -16.61
N GLY A 58 2.52 -21.44 -16.74
CA GLY A 58 3.15 -21.12 -18.02
C GLY A 58 2.87 -19.70 -18.53
N ARG A 59 3.65 -19.22 -19.51
CA ARG A 59 3.68 -17.81 -19.92
C ARG A 59 2.42 -17.32 -20.65
N THR A 60 1.80 -18.18 -21.44
CA THR A 60 0.65 -17.85 -22.30
C THR A 60 -0.70 -18.10 -21.63
N ASN A 61 -0.71 -18.68 -20.43
CA ASN A 61 -1.94 -18.94 -19.71
C ASN A 61 -2.56 -17.62 -19.23
N PRO A 62 -3.83 -17.32 -19.56
CA PRO A 62 -4.48 -16.08 -19.16
C PRO A 62 -4.51 -15.88 -17.64
N ARG A 63 -4.60 -16.96 -16.84
CA ARG A 63 -4.52 -16.91 -15.38
C ARG A 63 -3.13 -16.50 -14.91
N ALA A 64 -2.07 -16.96 -15.57
CA ALA A 64 -0.71 -16.53 -15.26
C ALA A 64 -0.46 -15.05 -15.59
N ILE A 65 -1.10 -14.54 -16.65
CA ILE A 65 -1.05 -13.10 -16.99
C ILE A 65 -1.77 -12.29 -15.91
N ALA A 66 -2.98 -12.71 -15.52
CA ALA A 66 -3.75 -12.05 -14.47
C ALA A 66 -3.01 -12.01 -13.13
N LEU A 67 -2.39 -13.12 -12.71
CA LEU A 67 -1.60 -13.19 -11.47
C LEU A 67 -0.40 -12.24 -11.50
N ARG A 68 0.30 -12.12 -12.64
CA ARG A 68 1.41 -11.16 -12.79
C ARG A 68 0.93 -9.72 -12.73
N GLN A 69 -0.21 -9.43 -13.36
CA GLN A 69 -0.81 -8.09 -13.32
C GLN A 69 -1.26 -7.72 -11.89
N GLN A 70 -1.88 -8.67 -11.19
CA GLN A 70 -2.28 -8.50 -9.80
C GLN A 70 -1.06 -8.26 -8.91
N HIS A 71 -0.01 -9.05 -9.05
CA HIS A 71 1.23 -8.88 -8.30
C HIS A 71 1.88 -7.51 -8.57
N GLN A 72 1.89 -7.06 -9.82
CA GLN A 72 2.41 -5.73 -10.20
C GLN A 72 1.57 -4.60 -9.60
N ALA A 73 0.25 -4.70 -9.66
CA ALA A 73 -0.65 -3.70 -9.09
C ALA A 73 -0.50 -3.63 -7.56
N ALA A 74 -0.46 -4.80 -6.89
CA ALA A 74 -0.22 -4.89 -5.45
C ALA A 74 1.14 -4.29 -5.07
N GLY A 75 2.20 -4.58 -5.84
CA GLY A 75 3.51 -3.99 -5.64
C GLY A 75 3.50 -2.46 -5.74
N ALA A 76 2.85 -1.90 -6.76
CA ALA A 76 2.77 -0.44 -6.92
C ALA A 76 2.00 0.25 -5.78
N THR A 77 0.90 -0.35 -5.31
CA THR A 77 0.15 0.17 -4.16
C THR A 77 0.95 0.04 -2.87
N TRP A 78 1.66 -1.08 -2.68
CA TRP A 78 2.53 -1.32 -1.53
C TRP A 78 3.70 -0.32 -1.48
N ASP A 79 4.39 -0.10 -2.60
CA ASP A 79 5.49 0.86 -2.68
C ASP A 79 5.02 2.29 -2.34
N THR A 80 3.83 2.66 -2.81
CA THR A 80 3.21 3.96 -2.48
C THR A 80 2.92 4.08 -0.99
N PHE A 81 2.42 3.02 -0.37
CA PHE A 81 2.18 2.96 1.07
C PHE A 81 3.47 3.15 1.87
N CYS A 82 4.54 2.42 1.52
CA CYS A 82 5.84 2.55 2.18
C CYS A 82 6.41 3.96 2.07
N VAL A 83 6.32 4.60 0.90
CA VAL A 83 6.76 6.00 0.71
C VAL A 83 5.99 6.96 1.63
N LEU A 84 4.69 6.76 1.79
CA LEU A 84 3.86 7.62 2.64
C LEU A 84 4.09 7.37 4.13
N LEU A 85 4.40 6.13 4.54
CA LEU A 85 4.83 5.80 5.90
C LEU A 85 6.17 6.45 6.23
N ASP A 86 7.16 6.34 5.36
CA ASP A 86 8.46 7.00 5.50
C ASP A 86 8.30 8.51 5.71
N GLU A 87 7.45 9.14 4.91
CA GLU A 87 7.22 10.58 5.00
C GLU A 87 6.44 10.97 6.26
N LEU A 88 5.46 10.15 6.66
CA LEU A 88 4.76 10.31 7.93
C LEU A 88 5.75 10.25 9.10
N GLY A 89 6.66 9.28 9.11
CA GLY A 89 7.71 9.14 10.13
C GLY A 89 8.68 10.34 10.16
N ARG A 90 9.00 10.93 8.99
CA ARG A 90 9.90 12.10 8.89
C ARG A 90 9.24 13.42 9.30
N THR A 91 7.97 13.60 8.97
CA THR A 91 7.29 14.91 9.08
C THR A 91 6.22 14.98 10.17
N GLY A 92 5.79 13.83 10.68
CA GLY A 92 4.66 13.71 11.60
C GLY A 92 3.31 14.06 10.96
N ARG A 93 3.21 14.15 9.62
CA ARG A 93 1.98 14.47 8.90
C ARG A 93 1.77 13.56 7.69
N PRO A 94 0.57 12.99 7.50
CA PRO A 94 0.29 12.21 6.29
C PRO A 94 0.17 13.17 5.10
N LEU A 95 0.94 12.92 4.04
CA LEU A 95 0.69 13.55 2.75
C LEU A 95 -0.65 13.04 2.22
N ARG A 96 -1.55 13.96 1.86
CA ARG A 96 -2.76 13.56 1.15
C ARG A 96 -2.35 13.06 -0.23
N LEU A 97 -2.78 11.86 -0.60
CA LEU A 97 -2.81 11.48 -2.02
C LEU A 97 -3.64 12.55 -2.74
N VAL A 98 -2.96 13.43 -3.48
CA VAL A 98 -3.64 14.32 -4.41
C VAL A 98 -4.09 13.42 -5.55
N ASP A 99 -5.38 13.12 -5.56
CA ASP A 99 -6.03 12.44 -6.67
C ASP A 99 -5.70 13.22 -7.95
N SER A 100 -4.79 12.68 -8.77
CA SER A 100 -4.41 13.30 -10.04
C SER A 100 -5.52 13.18 -11.09
N SER A 101 -6.72 12.75 -10.68
CA SER A 101 -7.93 12.66 -11.50
C SER A 101 -8.72 13.98 -11.58
N THR A 102 -8.06 15.14 -11.44
CA THR A 102 -8.64 16.46 -11.79
C THR A 102 -7.85 17.16 -12.90
N ALA A 103 -7.51 16.42 -13.96
CA ALA A 103 -6.93 16.97 -15.18
C ALA A 103 -7.73 16.55 -16.42
N ALA A 104 -9.04 16.81 -16.43
CA ALA A 104 -9.84 16.90 -17.66
C ALA A 104 -11.24 17.44 -17.36
N ALA A 105 -11.40 18.77 -17.38
CA ALA A 105 -12.68 19.37 -17.75
C ALA A 105 -12.43 20.17 -19.03
N PRO A 106 -12.74 19.67 -20.23
CA PRO A 106 -12.80 20.54 -21.40
C PRO A 106 -13.90 21.58 -21.15
N ALA A 107 -13.56 22.85 -21.37
CA ALA A 107 -14.48 23.97 -21.20
C ALA A 107 -15.79 23.72 -21.97
N PRO A 108 -16.96 24.08 -21.40
CA PRO A 108 -18.22 23.94 -22.11
C PRO A 108 -18.23 24.81 -23.37
N PRO A 109 -18.83 24.34 -24.48
CA PRO A 109 -18.96 25.15 -25.69
C PRO A 109 -19.79 26.40 -25.39
N GLN A 110 -19.23 27.57 -25.72
CA GLN A 110 -19.94 28.84 -25.68
C GLN A 110 -21.09 28.80 -26.72
N PRO A 111 -22.31 29.23 -26.36
CA PRO A 111 -23.39 29.35 -27.32
C PRO A 111 -23.16 30.55 -28.25
N VAL A 112 -23.28 30.26 -29.56
CA VAL A 112 -23.48 31.11 -30.76
C VAL A 112 -23.34 32.63 -30.64
#